data_AF-A0AA39K4H2-F1
#
_entry.id   AF-A0AA39K4H2-F1
#
_cell.length_a   1.000
_cell.length_b   1.000
_cell.length_c   1.000
_cell.angle_alpha   90.00
_cell.angle_beta   90.00
_cell.angle_gamma   90.00
#
_symmetry.space_group_name_H-M   'P 1'
#
loop_
_entity.id
_entity.type
_entity.pdbx_description
1 polymer ?
#
loop_
_entity_poly.entity_id
_entity_poly.type
_entity_poly.pdbx_seq_one_letter_code
_entity_poly.pdbx_strand_id
1 'polypeptide(L)'
;MPRPQKYKTQEERLQATKDKSKRYYEKHKQDISKWRKNAYHVKHNNQRIEYPNSTQANVQNTNWYEISPIAVTVPIPPPCLHPFPKLSAESRAILQEFEDFIGGKTPSDYVEYLLGQYFKDKSRCQGQIAVFVEPLDSLYHMRKSYDSITAQALQADGHSDRQKELEKLGSPMVKLIFWLEDIWHVAVDGPYHLCISDNTWRLAWQKQSK
;
A
#
# COMPACT_ATOMS: atom_id res chain seq x y z
N MET A 1 -22.32 24.89 27.09
CA MET A 1 -21.78 25.99 26.26
C MET A 1 -21.22 25.40 24.97
N PRO A 2 -21.89 25.57 23.81
CA PRO A 2 -21.34 25.13 22.53
C PRO A 2 -20.11 25.98 22.14
N ARG A 3 -19.06 25.35 21.58
CA ARG A 3 -17.82 26.04 21.17
C ARG A 3 -18.09 26.95 19.96
N PRO A 4 -17.50 28.15 19.91
CA PRO A 4 -17.66 29.06 18.77
C PRO A 4 -17.07 28.45 17.49
N GLN A 5 -17.87 28.46 16.42
CA GLN A 5 -17.48 27.94 15.11
C GLN A 5 -16.50 28.92 14.44
N LYS A 6 -15.33 28.41 14.06
CA LYS A 6 -14.19 29.22 13.55
C LYS A 6 -14.44 29.83 12.17
N TYR A 7 -15.35 29.26 11.39
CA TYR A 7 -15.74 29.74 10.06
C TYR A 7 -17.26 29.74 9.98
N LYS A 8 -17.83 30.82 9.45
CA LYS A 8 -19.29 31.01 9.38
C LYS A 8 -19.89 30.39 8.12
N THR A 9 -19.09 30.26 7.06
CA THR A 9 -19.52 29.68 5.78
C THR A 9 -18.49 28.68 5.24
N GLN A 10 -18.96 27.78 4.37
CA GLN A 10 -18.10 26.79 3.70
C GLN A 10 -17.09 27.46 2.76
N GLU A 11 -17.48 28.56 2.11
CA GLU A 11 -16.60 29.35 1.24
C GLU A 11 -15.43 29.97 2.02
N GLU A 12 -15.68 30.51 3.21
CA GLU A 12 -14.64 31.09 4.08
C GLU A 12 -13.61 30.01 4.49
N ARG A 13 -14.07 28.79 4.77
CA ARG A 13 -13.20 27.65 5.08
C ARG A 13 -12.34 27.24 3.88
N LEU A 14 -12.91 27.22 2.68
CA LEU A 14 -12.18 26.91 1.45
C LEU A 14 -11.14 27.99 1.13
N GLN A 15 -11.49 29.27 1.28
CA GLN A 15 -10.59 30.38 1.05
C GLN A 15 -9.43 30.39 2.06
N ALA A 16 -9.70 30.18 3.34
CA ALA A 16 -8.66 30.07 4.36
C ALA A 16 -7.68 28.90 4.09
N THR A 17 -8.18 27.80 3.52
CA THR A 17 -7.35 26.66 3.13
C THR A 17 -6.45 27.01 1.95
N LYS A 18 -7.00 27.67 0.92
CA LYS A 18 -6.23 28.18 -0.23
C LYS A 18 -5.13 29.14 0.24
N ASP A 19 -5.46 30.12 1.08
CA ASP A 19 -4.49 31.10 1.56
C ASP A 19 -3.40 30.48 2.43
N LYS A 20 -3.75 29.50 3.28
CA LYS A 20 -2.78 28.74 4.07
C LYS A 20 -1.83 27.94 3.18
N SER A 21 -2.36 27.28 2.14
CA SER A 21 -1.54 26.52 1.19
C SER A 21 -0.60 27.45 0.41
N LYS A 22 -1.07 28.61 -0.03
CA LYS A 22 -0.27 29.61 -0.73
C LYS A 22 0.90 30.11 0.13
N ARG A 23 0.63 30.49 1.38
CA ARG A 23 1.66 30.94 2.33
C ARG A 23 2.70 29.86 2.62
N TYR A 24 2.26 28.60 2.72
CA TYR A 24 3.17 27.46 2.89
C TYR A 24 4.09 27.28 1.68
N TYR A 25 3.53 27.31 0.47
CA TYR A 25 4.30 27.19 -0.77
C TYR A 25 5.28 28.33 -0.95
N GLU A 26 4.90 29.57 -0.65
CA GLU A 26 5.80 30.72 -0.70
C GLU A 26 6.96 30.58 0.29
N LYS A 27 6.68 30.15 1.53
CA LYS A 27 7.70 29.96 2.56
C LYS A 27 8.70 28.86 2.21
N HIS A 28 8.24 27.76 1.61
CA HIS A 28 9.07 26.58 1.33
C HIS A 28 9.46 26.43 -0.15
N LYS A 29 9.26 27.47 -0.97
CA LYS A 29 9.50 27.44 -2.41
C LYS A 29 10.93 27.01 -2.76
N GLN A 30 11.92 27.53 -2.03
CA GLN A 30 13.33 27.24 -2.26
C GLN A 30 13.69 25.81 -1.87
N ASP A 31 13.21 25.33 -0.72
CA ASP A 31 13.44 23.96 -0.26
C ASP A 31 12.81 22.94 -1.21
N ILE A 32 11.57 23.21 -1.65
CA ILE A 32 10.86 22.38 -2.64
C ILE A 32 11.63 22.36 -3.97
N SER A 33 12.18 23.50 -4.41
CA SER A 33 12.99 23.57 -5.62
C SER A 33 14.30 22.80 -5.49
N LYS A 34 15.00 22.94 -4.35
CA LYS A 34 16.25 22.22 -4.05
C LYS A 34 16.02 20.72 -4.00
N TRP A 35 14.94 20.28 -3.34
CA TRP A 35 14.55 18.88 -3.29
C TRP A 35 14.25 18.33 -4.69
N ARG A 36 13.50 19.08 -5.53
CA ARG A 36 13.23 18.68 -6.92
C ARG A 36 14.50 18.57 -7.76
N LYS A 37 15.44 19.51 -7.63
CA LYS A 37 16.75 19.45 -8.31
C LYS A 37 17.55 18.23 -7.87
N ASN A 38 17.62 17.96 -6.57
CA ASN A 38 18.34 16.80 -6.04
C ASN A 38 17.71 15.48 -6.50
N ALA A 39 16.38 15.37 -6.48
CA ALA A 39 15.67 14.20 -6.97
C ALA A 39 15.92 13.96 -8.47
N TYR A 40 16.01 15.03 -9.27
CA TYR A 40 16.35 14.95 -10.68
C TYR A 40 17.79 14.44 -10.89
N HIS A 41 18.75 14.98 -10.14
CA HIS A 41 20.14 14.51 -10.19
C HIS A 41 20.28 13.03 -9.78
N VAL A 42 19.62 12.59 -8.70
CA VAL A 42 19.66 11.17 -8.27
C VAL A 42 19.10 10.24 -9.35
N LYS A 43 18.00 10.64 -10.01
CA LYS A 43 17.39 9.83 -11.08
C LYS A 43 18.26 9.73 -12.33
N HIS A 44 18.99 10.79 -12.68
CA HIS A 44 19.81 10.82 -13.90
C HIS A 44 21.29 10.43 -13.69
N ASN A 45 21.81 10.47 -12.47
CA ASN A 45 23.19 10.01 -12.18
C ASN A 45 23.30 8.49 -12.10
N ASN A 46 22.20 7.79 -11.78
CA ASN A 46 22.13 6.32 -11.80
C ASN A 46 22.03 5.73 -13.23
N GLN A 47 22.02 6.57 -14.28
CA GLN A 47 22.05 6.14 -15.70
C GLN A 47 23.42 6.33 -16.38
N ARG A 48 24.46 6.78 -15.67
CA ARG A 48 25.83 6.77 -16.20
C ARG A 48 26.44 5.37 -16.02
N ILE A 49 26.16 4.52 -17.00
CA ILE A 49 27.01 3.36 -17.30
C ILE A 49 28.38 3.89 -17.72
N GLU A 50 29.40 3.34 -17.08
CA GLU A 50 30.82 3.60 -17.28
C GLU A 50 31.24 3.30 -18.73
N TYR A 51 31.94 4.24 -19.35
CA TYR A 51 32.88 3.95 -20.44
C TYR A 51 34.25 4.48 -20.00
N PRO A 52 35.32 3.67 -20.05
CA PRO A 52 36.66 4.13 -19.72
C PRO A 52 37.26 4.86 -20.94
N ASN A 53 38.04 5.89 -20.63
CA ASN A 53 39.01 6.55 -21.50
C ASN A 53 38.46 7.43 -22.64
N SER A 54 38.54 8.75 -22.48
CA SER A 54 39.33 9.59 -23.38
C SER A 54 39.45 11.03 -22.86
N THR A 55 40.67 11.36 -22.44
CA THR A 55 41.43 12.58 -22.71
C THR A 55 40.71 13.94 -22.75
N GLN A 56 41.16 14.82 -21.85
CA GLN A 56 40.99 16.27 -21.92
C GLN A 56 41.35 16.82 -23.32
N ALA A 57 40.45 17.62 -23.89
CA ALA A 57 40.83 18.62 -24.88
C ALA A 57 40.14 19.95 -24.54
N ASN A 58 40.96 20.85 -24.02
CA ASN A 58 40.66 22.26 -23.87
C ASN A 58 40.68 22.88 -25.27
N VAL A 59 39.55 23.38 -25.77
CA VAL A 59 39.53 24.25 -26.96
C VAL A 59 38.55 25.39 -26.70
N GLN A 60 39.11 26.54 -26.35
CA GLN A 60 38.48 27.83 -26.59
C GLN A 60 38.33 28.02 -28.10
N ASN A 61 37.13 28.33 -28.59
CA ASN A 61 37.01 29.03 -29.86
C ASN A 61 35.76 29.91 -29.89
N THR A 62 36.00 31.22 -29.85
CA THR A 62 35.14 32.29 -30.34
C THR A 62 34.79 32.08 -31.80
N ASN A 63 33.51 32.11 -32.19
CA ASN A 63 33.05 32.91 -33.33
C ASN A 63 31.52 32.86 -33.49
N TRP A 64 30.98 34.07 -33.62
CA TRP A 64 29.67 34.46 -34.12
C TRP A 64 29.35 33.74 -35.43
N TYR A 65 28.15 33.16 -35.62
CA TYR A 65 27.28 33.24 -36.84
C TYR A 65 25.89 32.64 -36.54
N GLU A 66 24.86 33.40 -36.93
CA GLU A 66 23.50 33.03 -37.37
C GLU A 66 22.71 31.89 -36.69
N ILE A 67 21.66 32.31 -35.98
CA ILE A 67 20.59 31.45 -35.45
C ILE A 67 19.76 30.92 -36.63
N SER A 68 20.09 29.73 -37.13
CA SER A 68 19.11 28.90 -37.85
C SER A 68 18.16 28.27 -36.81
N PRO A 69 16.82 28.37 -36.98
CA PRO A 69 15.89 27.72 -36.08
C PRO A 69 15.99 26.20 -36.29
N ILE A 70 16.77 25.53 -35.45
CA ILE A 70 16.73 24.08 -35.33
C ILE A 70 15.31 23.74 -34.89
N ALA A 71 14.56 23.04 -35.74
CA ALA A 71 13.29 22.46 -35.36
C ALA A 71 13.58 21.52 -34.19
N VAL A 72 13.26 21.95 -32.98
CA VAL A 72 13.32 21.11 -31.79
C VAL A 72 12.23 20.07 -31.97
N THR A 73 12.59 18.93 -32.56
CA THR A 73 11.78 17.73 -32.47
C THR A 73 11.81 17.36 -31.00
N VAL A 74 10.80 17.82 -30.26
CA VAL A 74 10.55 17.39 -28.89
C VAL A 74 10.50 15.87 -28.96
N PRO A 75 11.44 15.14 -28.32
CA PRO A 75 11.33 13.69 -28.28
C PRO A 75 9.98 13.40 -27.63
N ILE A 76 9.11 12.74 -28.39
CA ILE A 76 7.83 12.25 -27.88
C ILE A 76 8.18 11.50 -26.60
N PRO A 77 7.71 11.96 -25.41
CA PRO A 77 7.99 11.25 -24.18
C PRO A 77 7.56 9.80 -24.40
N PRO A 78 8.36 8.81 -23.96
CA PRO A 78 8.01 7.41 -24.12
C PRO A 78 6.56 7.24 -23.64
N PRO A 79 5.71 6.50 -24.38
CA PRO A 79 4.31 6.35 -24.04
C PRO A 79 4.24 6.01 -22.56
N CYS A 80 3.50 6.84 -21.81
CA CYS A 80 3.33 6.68 -20.38
C CYS A 80 2.70 5.29 -20.19
N LEU A 81 3.53 4.30 -19.87
CA LEU A 81 3.05 2.96 -19.55
C LEU A 81 2.21 3.17 -18.30
N HIS A 82 0.89 3.13 -18.45
CA HIS A 82 -0.02 3.18 -17.32
C HIS A 82 0.51 2.16 -16.31
N PRO A 83 0.86 2.54 -15.07
CA PRO A 83 1.42 1.61 -14.10
C PRO A 83 0.40 0.53 -13.70
N PHE A 84 -0.88 0.82 -13.90
CA PHE A 84 -2.00 0.06 -13.37
C PHE A 84 -2.07 -1.41 -13.82
N PRO A 85 -1.89 -1.78 -15.11
CA PRO A 85 -1.83 -3.19 -15.52
C PRO A 85 -0.77 -4.00 -14.77
N LYS A 86 0.40 -3.41 -14.50
CA LYS A 86 1.46 -4.07 -13.73
C LYS A 86 1.05 -4.26 -12.28
N LEU A 87 0.57 -3.20 -11.63
CA LEU A 87 0.09 -3.23 -10.25
C LEU A 87 -1.08 -4.22 -10.08
N SER A 88 -1.97 -4.29 -11.06
CA SER A 88 -3.06 -5.27 -11.09
C SER A 88 -2.53 -6.70 -11.17
N ALA A 89 -1.53 -6.98 -12.00
CA ALA A 89 -0.92 -8.31 -12.06
C ALA A 89 -0.24 -8.70 -10.73
N GLU A 90 0.51 -7.77 -10.12
CA GLU A 90 1.16 -8.00 -8.82
C GLU A 90 0.12 -8.24 -7.71
N SER A 91 -0.97 -7.47 -7.69
CA SER A 91 -2.05 -7.69 -6.71
C SER A 91 -2.71 -9.05 -6.86
N ARG A 92 -2.90 -9.53 -8.08
CA ARG A 92 -3.45 -10.87 -8.34
C ARG A 92 -2.49 -11.97 -7.89
N ALA A 93 -1.19 -11.76 -8.02
CA ALA A 93 -0.20 -12.72 -7.52
C ALA A 93 -0.31 -12.88 -5.99
N ILE A 94 -0.48 -11.78 -5.25
CA ILE A 94 -0.68 -11.82 -3.80
C ILE A 94 -2.03 -12.49 -3.44
N LEU A 95 -3.09 -12.18 -4.18
CA LEU A 95 -4.39 -12.84 -3.95
C LEU A 95 -4.30 -14.35 -4.23
N GLN A 96 -3.55 -14.76 -5.25
CA GLN A 96 -3.30 -16.18 -5.51
C GLN A 96 -2.49 -16.82 -4.37
N GLU A 97 -1.45 -16.15 -3.88
CA GLU A 97 -0.68 -16.61 -2.71
C GLU A 97 -1.58 -16.79 -1.49
N PHE A 98 -2.54 -15.88 -1.28
CA PHE A 98 -3.55 -15.98 -0.22
C PHE A 98 -4.47 -17.19 -0.40
N GLU A 99 -4.98 -17.41 -1.62
CA GLU A 99 -5.84 -18.57 -1.93
C GLU A 99 -5.09 -19.90 -1.76
N ASP A 100 -3.83 -19.95 -2.19
CA ASP A 100 -2.96 -21.11 -2.02
C ASP A 100 -2.66 -21.36 -0.53
N PHE A 101 -2.44 -20.28 0.24
CA PHE A 101 -2.19 -20.32 1.68
C PHE A 101 -3.37 -20.90 2.47
N ILE A 102 -4.61 -20.49 2.18
CA ILE A 102 -5.80 -21.07 2.82
C ILE A 102 -6.17 -22.44 2.21
N GLY A 103 -5.49 -22.85 1.14
CA GLY A 103 -5.68 -24.11 0.44
C GLY A 103 -7.06 -24.19 -0.20
N GLY A 104 -7.49 -23.11 -0.88
CA GLY A 104 -8.77 -22.99 -1.58
C GLY A 104 -10.01 -23.01 -0.68
N LYS A 105 -9.84 -22.83 0.64
CA LYS A 105 -10.94 -22.73 1.61
C LYS A 105 -11.52 -21.33 1.62
N THR A 106 -12.78 -21.20 1.99
CA THR A 106 -13.27 -19.87 2.36
C THR A 106 -12.60 -19.41 3.67
N PRO A 107 -12.51 -18.09 3.95
CA PRO A 107 -11.97 -17.61 5.21
C PRO A 107 -12.62 -18.23 6.46
N SER A 108 -13.93 -18.52 6.41
CA SER A 108 -14.63 -19.18 7.52
C SER A 108 -14.19 -20.63 7.67
N ASP A 109 -14.11 -21.39 6.58
CA ASP A 109 -13.68 -22.80 6.64
C ASP A 109 -12.23 -22.91 7.11
N TYR A 110 -11.39 -21.93 6.76
CA TYR A 110 -10.02 -21.86 7.25
C TYR A 110 -9.96 -21.58 8.76
N VAL A 111 -10.80 -20.69 9.28
CA VAL A 111 -10.93 -20.46 10.73
C VAL A 111 -11.39 -21.74 11.45
N GLU A 112 -12.43 -22.40 10.94
CA GLU A 112 -12.91 -23.68 11.52
C GLU A 112 -11.82 -24.75 11.51
N TYR A 113 -11.03 -24.82 10.43
CA TYR A 113 -9.87 -25.69 10.35
C TYR A 113 -8.86 -25.40 11.48
N LEU A 114 -8.50 -24.14 11.70
CA LEU A 114 -7.56 -23.75 12.76
C LEU A 114 -8.10 -24.03 14.17
N LEU A 115 -9.37 -23.71 14.44
CA LEU A 115 -10.02 -24.04 15.71
C LEU A 115 -10.01 -25.56 15.93
N GLY A 116 -10.30 -26.34 14.89
CA GLY A 116 -10.19 -27.79 14.93
C GLY A 116 -8.78 -28.28 15.28
N GLN A 117 -7.73 -27.66 14.74
CA GLN A 117 -6.34 -28.03 15.08
C GLN A 117 -5.98 -27.67 16.53
N TYR A 118 -6.46 -26.51 17.00
CA TYR A 118 -6.20 -26.00 18.34
C TYR A 118 -6.90 -26.81 19.43
N PHE A 119 -8.13 -27.30 19.19
CA PHE A 119 -8.89 -28.07 20.17
C PHE A 119 -8.69 -29.59 20.10
N LYS A 120 -8.19 -30.14 18.99
CA LYS A 120 -8.05 -31.59 18.83
C LYS A 120 -7.04 -32.18 19.82
N ASP A 121 -7.56 -32.96 20.75
CA ASP A 121 -6.87 -33.64 21.87
C ASP A 121 -5.76 -34.64 21.46
N LYS A 122 -5.70 -35.00 20.17
CA LYS A 122 -4.67 -35.89 19.59
C LYS A 122 -3.73 -35.18 18.64
N SER A 123 -3.92 -33.89 18.41
CA SER A 123 -3.03 -33.10 17.56
C SER A 123 -1.81 -32.73 18.39
N ARG A 124 -0.63 -32.67 17.73
CA ARG A 124 0.56 -32.10 18.37
C ARG A 124 0.40 -30.62 18.70
N CYS A 125 -0.64 -29.97 18.18
CA CYS A 125 -0.88 -28.53 18.23
C CYS A 125 -1.96 -28.14 19.25
N GLN A 126 -2.44 -29.06 20.07
CA GLN A 126 -3.48 -28.78 21.05
C GLN A 126 -3.06 -27.65 22.00
N GLY A 127 -3.90 -26.62 22.09
CA GLY A 127 -3.65 -25.44 22.93
C GLY A 127 -2.42 -24.63 22.56
N GLN A 128 -1.78 -24.91 21.42
CA GLN A 128 -0.62 -24.16 20.97
C GLN A 128 -1.06 -22.88 20.28
N ILE A 129 -0.70 -21.74 20.87
CA ILE A 129 -1.01 -20.43 20.30
C ILE A 129 -0.37 -20.23 18.91
N ALA A 130 0.70 -20.97 18.61
CA ALA A 130 1.35 -20.99 17.30
C ALA A 130 0.38 -21.30 16.15
N VAL A 131 -0.69 -22.05 16.40
CA VAL A 131 -1.76 -22.34 15.43
C VAL A 131 -2.39 -21.06 14.87
N PHE A 132 -2.40 -19.96 15.64
CA PHE A 132 -2.91 -18.67 15.18
C PHE A 132 -1.81 -17.68 14.83
N VAL A 133 -0.67 -17.72 15.54
CA VAL A 133 0.45 -16.78 15.32
C VAL A 133 1.10 -16.99 13.94
N GLU A 134 1.42 -18.22 13.56
CA GLU A 134 2.10 -18.47 12.28
C GLU A 134 1.24 -18.06 11.07
N PRO A 135 -0.08 -18.37 11.04
CA PRO A 135 -0.95 -17.83 10.00
C PRO A 135 -1.07 -16.31 10.00
N LEU A 136 -1.16 -15.67 11.17
CA LEU A 136 -1.25 -14.21 11.29
C LEU A 136 -0.02 -13.52 10.72
N ASP A 137 1.18 -14.01 11.03
CA ASP A 137 2.43 -13.45 10.50
C ASP A 137 2.47 -13.49 8.97
N SER A 138 2.08 -14.63 8.39
CA SER A 138 2.00 -14.80 6.93
C SER A 138 0.99 -13.84 6.30
N LEU A 139 -0.19 -13.71 6.91
CA LEU A 139 -1.24 -12.80 6.46
C LEU A 139 -0.83 -11.33 6.57
N TYR A 140 -0.12 -10.92 7.62
CA TYR A 140 0.40 -9.55 7.73
C TYR A 140 1.43 -9.25 6.64
N HIS A 141 2.28 -10.22 6.28
CA HIS A 141 3.24 -10.05 5.20
C HIS A 141 2.54 -9.84 3.84
N MET A 142 1.57 -10.70 3.52
CA MET A 142 0.73 -10.56 2.32
C MET A 142 -0.02 -9.23 2.32
N ARG A 143 -0.63 -8.87 3.46
CA ARG A 143 -1.39 -7.63 3.61
C ARG A 143 -0.53 -6.39 3.40
N LYS A 144 0.66 -6.35 4.00
CA LYS A 144 1.61 -5.25 3.83
C LYS A 144 2.01 -5.07 2.36
N SER A 145 2.24 -6.19 1.68
CA SER A 145 2.58 -6.20 0.25
C SER A 145 1.40 -5.69 -0.59
N TYR A 146 0.18 -6.13 -0.27
CA TYR A 146 -1.05 -5.68 -0.93
C TYR A 146 -1.30 -4.18 -0.72
N ASP A 147 -1.16 -3.69 0.52
CA ASP A 147 -1.36 -2.28 0.86
C ASP A 147 -0.35 -1.36 0.16
N SER A 148 0.88 -1.84 -0.05
CA SER A 148 1.87 -1.12 -0.87
C SER A 148 1.39 -0.98 -2.32
N ILE A 149 0.83 -2.04 -2.90
CA ILE A 149 0.32 -2.03 -4.28
C ILE A 149 -0.92 -1.14 -4.39
N THR A 150 -1.86 -1.23 -3.46
CA THR A 150 -3.08 -0.39 -3.48
C THR A 150 -2.73 1.08 -3.32
N ALA A 151 -1.73 1.42 -2.50
CA ALA A 151 -1.24 2.80 -2.37
C ALA A 151 -0.60 3.30 -3.67
N GLN A 152 0.19 2.47 -4.35
CA GLN A 152 0.78 2.81 -5.65
C GLN A 152 -0.30 2.96 -6.74
N ALA A 153 -1.31 2.10 -6.73
CA ALA A 153 -2.43 2.15 -7.67
C ALA A 153 -3.27 3.41 -7.45
N LEU A 154 -3.53 3.78 -6.20
CA LEU A 154 -4.18 5.05 -5.84
C LEU A 154 -3.37 6.26 -6.30
N GLN A 155 -2.05 6.22 -6.21
CA GLN A 155 -1.18 7.30 -6.70
C GLN A 155 -1.18 7.40 -8.24
N ALA A 156 -1.29 6.27 -8.93
CA ALA A 156 -1.25 6.21 -10.39
C ALA A 156 -2.58 6.58 -11.06
N ASP A 157 -3.70 6.01 -10.58
CA ASP A 157 -5.03 6.13 -11.21
C ASP A 157 -6.04 6.95 -10.38
N GLY A 158 -5.69 7.35 -9.16
CA GLY A 158 -6.61 8.03 -8.24
C GLY A 158 -7.75 7.12 -7.75
N HIS A 159 -8.85 7.72 -7.28
CA HIS A 159 -10.05 6.99 -6.83
C HIS A 159 -10.91 6.46 -7.99
N SER A 160 -10.28 5.74 -8.91
CA SER A 160 -10.94 5.11 -10.06
C SER A 160 -11.78 3.89 -9.64
N ASP A 161 -12.68 3.44 -10.51
CA ASP A 161 -13.45 2.22 -10.23
C ASP A 161 -12.56 0.98 -10.15
N ARG A 162 -11.46 0.95 -10.91
CA ARG A 162 -10.45 -0.11 -10.84
C ARG A 162 -9.75 -0.15 -9.47
N GLN A 163 -9.49 1.02 -8.87
CA GLN A 163 -8.95 1.10 -7.52
C GLN A 163 -9.94 0.56 -6.49
N LYS A 164 -11.23 0.89 -6.61
CA LYS A 164 -12.27 0.37 -5.70
C LYS A 164 -12.43 -1.14 -5.84
N GLU A 165 -12.37 -1.67 -7.06
CA GLU A 165 -12.38 -3.11 -7.31
C GLU A 165 -11.18 -3.78 -6.67
N LEU A 166 -9.99 -3.19 -6.82
CA LEU A 166 -8.77 -3.67 -6.18
C LEU A 166 -8.89 -3.69 -4.65
N GLU A 167 -9.40 -2.64 -4.03
CA GLU A 167 -9.62 -2.62 -2.57
C GLU A 167 -10.64 -3.69 -2.14
N LYS A 168 -11.72 -3.86 -2.91
CA LYS A 168 -12.74 -4.89 -2.64
C LYS A 168 -12.18 -6.30 -2.73
N LEU A 169 -11.30 -6.58 -3.70
CA LEU A 169 -10.67 -7.89 -3.88
C LEU A 169 -9.78 -8.29 -2.69
N GLY A 170 -9.16 -7.32 -2.02
CA GLY A 170 -8.36 -7.57 -0.81
C GLY A 170 -9.19 -7.77 0.48
N SER A 171 -10.51 -7.59 0.42
CA SER A 171 -11.40 -7.66 1.59
C SER A 171 -11.37 -9.01 2.32
N PRO A 172 -11.36 -10.18 1.65
CA PRO A 172 -11.31 -11.47 2.34
C PRO A 172 -10.09 -11.63 3.24
N MET A 173 -8.92 -11.13 2.80
CA MET A 173 -7.69 -11.15 3.58
C MET A 173 -7.80 -10.29 4.85
N VAL A 174 -8.34 -9.07 4.74
CA VAL A 174 -8.59 -8.20 5.91
C VAL A 174 -9.53 -8.87 6.90
N LYS A 175 -10.61 -9.45 6.38
CA LYS A 175 -11.61 -10.12 7.18
C LYS A 175 -11.00 -11.28 7.95
N LEU A 176 -10.17 -12.09 7.29
CA LEU A 176 -9.50 -13.21 7.93
C LEU A 176 -8.53 -12.75 9.02
N ILE A 177 -7.70 -11.73 8.75
CA ILE A 177 -6.78 -11.16 9.76
C ILE A 177 -7.57 -10.75 11.01
N PHE A 178 -8.63 -9.96 10.82
CA PHE A 178 -9.47 -9.49 11.92
C PHE A 178 -10.07 -10.63 12.75
N TRP A 179 -10.54 -11.69 12.07
CA TRP A 179 -11.09 -12.88 12.74
C TRP A 179 -10.04 -13.64 13.53
N LEU A 180 -8.85 -13.83 12.97
CA LEU A 180 -7.75 -14.53 13.64
C LEU A 180 -7.18 -13.72 14.79
N GLU A 181 -7.12 -12.39 14.68
CA GLU A 181 -6.74 -11.50 15.78
C GLU A 181 -7.71 -11.67 16.95
N ASP A 182 -9.03 -11.62 16.70
CA ASP A 182 -10.05 -11.78 17.75
C ASP A 182 -9.93 -13.15 18.45
N ILE A 183 -9.75 -14.22 17.68
CA ILE A 183 -9.51 -15.57 18.22
C ILE A 183 -8.22 -15.62 19.02
N TRP A 184 -7.13 -15.07 18.49
CA TRP A 184 -5.83 -15.06 19.16
C TRP A 184 -5.89 -14.34 20.50
N HIS A 185 -6.55 -13.18 20.59
CA HIS A 185 -6.71 -12.44 21.85
C HIS A 185 -7.37 -13.29 22.94
N VAL A 186 -8.37 -14.09 22.59
CA VAL A 186 -9.03 -15.00 23.54
C VAL A 186 -8.19 -16.24 23.82
N ALA A 187 -7.51 -16.77 22.80
CA ALA A 187 -6.69 -17.97 22.89
C ALA A 187 -5.46 -17.78 23.79
N VAL A 188 -4.94 -16.55 23.92
CA VAL A 188 -3.83 -16.21 24.83
C VAL A 188 -4.18 -16.53 26.29
N ASP A 189 -5.44 -16.38 26.69
CA ASP A 189 -5.93 -16.75 28.03
C ASP A 189 -6.05 -18.29 28.22
N GLY A 190 -5.91 -19.03 27.12
CA GLY A 190 -5.83 -20.49 27.10
C GLY A 190 -7.04 -21.18 26.45
N PRO A 191 -6.97 -22.52 26.28
CA PRO A 191 -7.97 -23.28 25.53
C PRO A 191 -9.38 -23.21 26.11
N TYR A 192 -9.49 -23.16 27.44
CA TYR A 192 -10.78 -23.08 28.14
C TYR A 192 -11.54 -21.80 27.80
N HIS A 193 -10.85 -20.65 27.80
CA HIS A 193 -11.45 -19.35 27.50
C HIS A 193 -11.92 -19.25 26.06
N LEU A 194 -11.11 -19.78 25.12
CA LEU A 194 -11.51 -19.84 23.72
C LEU A 194 -12.70 -20.76 23.51
N CYS A 195 -12.73 -21.93 24.16
CA CYS A 195 -13.85 -22.87 24.06
C CYS A 195 -15.17 -22.24 24.55
N ILE A 196 -15.16 -21.51 25.66
CA ILE A 196 -16.35 -20.80 26.14
C ILE A 196 -16.79 -19.73 25.14
N SER A 197 -15.85 -18.93 24.63
CA SER A 197 -16.15 -17.82 23.72
C SER A 197 -16.71 -18.32 22.37
N ASP A 198 -16.17 -19.41 21.86
CA ASP A 198 -16.64 -20.09 20.65
C ASP A 198 -18.05 -20.67 20.84
N ASN A 199 -18.29 -21.41 21.93
CA ASN A 199 -19.59 -21.98 22.26
C ASN A 199 -20.68 -20.92 22.52
N THR A 200 -20.29 -19.74 23.02
CA THR A 200 -21.22 -18.64 23.31
C THR A 200 -21.44 -17.69 22.13
N TRP A 201 -20.95 -18.03 20.93
CA TRP A 201 -21.12 -17.24 19.70
C TRP A 201 -20.56 -15.81 19.82
N ARG A 202 -19.48 -15.64 20.60
CA ARG A 202 -18.91 -14.31 20.89
C ARG A 202 -17.87 -13.86 19.90
N LEU A 203 -17.27 -14.78 19.13
CA LEU A 203 -16.18 -14.48 18.21
C LEU A 203 -16.67 -13.70 16.99
N ALA A 204 -15.81 -12.81 16.49
CA ALA A 204 -16.09 -11.92 15.37
C ALA A 204 -16.50 -12.67 14.10
N TRP A 205 -15.85 -13.81 13.82
CA TRP A 205 -16.10 -14.59 12.61
C TRP A 205 -17.51 -15.17 12.56
N GLN A 206 -18.03 -15.63 13.69
CA GLN A 206 -19.36 -16.23 13.83
C GLN A 206 -20.50 -15.21 13.61
N LYS A 207 -20.24 -13.92 13.92
CA LYS A 207 -21.20 -12.83 13.73
C LYS A 207 -21.26 -12.34 12.28
N GLN A 208 -20.17 -12.53 11.53
CA GLN A 208 -19.96 -11.95 10.20
C GLN A 208 -19.94 -12.99 9.07
N SER A 209 -20.05 -14.28 9.38
CA SER A 209 -20.20 -15.35 8.37
C SER A 209 -21.65 -15.67 8.01
N LYS A 210 -22.62 -15.03 8.68
CA LYS A 210 -24.07 -15.14 8.39
C LYS A 210 -24.52 -14.17 7.30
#